data_AF-A0A2K4ZGI6-F1
#
_entry.id   AF-A0A2K4ZGI6-F1
#
_cell.length_a   1.000
_cell.length_b   1.000
_cell.length_c   1.000
_cell.angle_alpha   90.00
_cell.angle_beta   90.00
_cell.angle_gamma   90.00
#
_symmetry.space_group_name_H-M   'P 1'
#
loop_
_entity.id
_entity.type
_entity.pdbx_description
1 polymer ?
#
loop_
_entity_poly.entity_id
_entity_poly.type
_entity_poly.pdbx_seq_one_letter_code
_entity_poly.pdbx_strand_id
1 'polypeptide(L)'
;MRLVVSGIPIEVQKKNIKNMHLQVKPPDGHVVISAPLSMNDKAIEMYARTNLGWVKKQIEKFQEQPRSAKRQYVSGETMYIWGKQYFLTFIADAQKNSFEIVGNKVYLHMREDSSVRQRESYVREQHRIMLKGEIERLLPKWEQITGLYCESWQTKYMTTRWGTCNTDKKRLWFNLQLIQKPVECLEYVILHELIHLRERTHNEIFTAYMDLYMQNWREIRKQLNDSMLDYYDAQDESPLQKLIDQRRYGEIKNAVSTHLGGEVKQKKATLSDIKIQDVVHIEQPEEGYICFDIIVSCDMEYSVPKSDKTSFQERWLRIHCQVLLGIDLSEFQIVWVMECGQMEEAENEKNSGDLVPVISRSSFEDEATGFLEKYYPKALKEAVPVPIRQIAENMGLTIIEKELFSDGSDAFGILFLEDGNIQDKNRNIAIRNAKRGMMFIDSQHYHAQTLGNVNVMIAHECFHWYRHQPYHLLMKMLGVSDDISVIRCRVNLDDRDTEEWSPVDWMEWQANGIAPYLLMPARTATRKIEEMLREYHVDSDEAGSGRQMEELISELAGFYGVSEQAAKSRMSELGFHRVDDAPGYMPSCIKNCLEIETSETSGYEPFGNRMGQKTFISGLCQSKMNGS
;
A
#
# COMPACT_ATOMS: atom_id res chain seq x y z
N MET A 1 -23.70 -16.32 33.65
CA MET A 1 -25.09 -16.65 34.06
C MET A 1 -26.00 -16.42 32.87
N ARG A 2 -27.12 -17.14 32.71
CA ARG A 2 -28.15 -16.84 31.69
C ARG A 2 -29.45 -16.45 32.38
N LEU A 3 -30.02 -15.32 31.97
CA LEU A 3 -31.32 -14.82 32.41
C LEU A 3 -32.29 -14.89 31.23
N VAL A 4 -33.57 -15.15 31.50
CA VAL A 4 -34.62 -15.05 30.48
C VAL A 4 -35.59 -13.97 30.92
N VAL A 5 -35.71 -12.91 30.13
CA VAL A 5 -36.58 -11.79 30.43
C VAL A 5 -37.57 -11.62 29.28
N SER A 6 -38.86 -11.80 29.55
CA SER A 6 -39.95 -11.71 28.57
C SER A 6 -39.71 -12.57 27.31
N GLY A 7 -39.15 -13.77 27.48
CA GLY A 7 -38.88 -14.74 26.41
C GLY A 7 -37.55 -14.55 25.66
N ILE A 8 -36.77 -13.50 25.97
CA ILE A 8 -35.47 -13.25 25.34
C ILE A 8 -34.36 -13.82 26.25
N PRO A 9 -33.49 -14.73 25.74
CA PRO A 9 -32.33 -15.21 26.48
C PRO A 9 -31.25 -14.12 26.52
N ILE A 10 -30.78 -13.80 27.72
CA ILE A 10 -29.75 -12.78 27.97
C ILE A 10 -28.57 -13.44 28.69
N GLU A 11 -27.39 -13.38 28.09
CA GLU A 11 -26.16 -13.84 28.71
C GLU A 11 -25.58 -12.75 29.62
N VAL A 12 -25.31 -13.08 30.88
CA VAL A 12 -24.72 -12.18 31.86
C VAL A 12 -23.27 -12.58 32.13
N GLN A 13 -22.36 -11.64 31.89
CA GLN A 13 -20.93 -11.75 32.17
C GLN A 13 -20.55 -10.75 33.27
N LYS A 14 -20.08 -11.24 34.42
CA LYS A 14 -19.54 -10.35 35.46
C LYS A 14 -18.05 -10.10 35.20
N LYS A 15 -17.65 -8.84 35.08
CA LYS A 15 -16.29 -8.41 34.73
C LYS A 15 -15.83 -7.32 35.69
N ASN A 16 -14.52 -7.06 35.74
CA ASN A 16 -13.95 -5.97 36.52
C ASN A 16 -14.18 -4.62 35.82
N ILE A 17 -15.43 -4.16 35.84
CA ILE A 17 -15.93 -2.95 35.17
C ILE A 17 -16.77 -2.14 36.15
N LYS A 18 -16.88 -0.82 35.94
CA LYS A 18 -17.61 0.09 36.84
C LYS A 18 -19.12 0.17 36.56
N ASN A 19 -19.54 0.01 35.31
CA ASN A 19 -20.93 0.18 34.86
C ASN A 19 -21.48 -1.09 34.22
N MET A 20 -22.81 -1.23 34.17
CA MET A 20 -23.48 -2.28 33.39
C MET A 20 -23.59 -1.87 31.93
N HIS A 21 -23.32 -2.80 31.03
CA HIS A 21 -23.41 -2.60 29.58
C HIS A 21 -24.29 -3.67 28.97
N LEU A 22 -25.33 -3.26 28.25
CA LEU A 22 -26.23 -4.14 27.51
C LEU A 22 -25.91 -4.04 26.02
N GLN A 23 -25.68 -5.18 25.39
CA GLN A 23 -25.34 -5.28 23.97
C GLN A 23 -26.22 -6.32 23.30
N VAL A 24 -26.67 -6.02 22.09
CA VAL A 24 -27.32 -6.99 21.18
C VAL A 24 -26.30 -7.28 20.09
N LYS A 25 -25.78 -8.50 20.07
CA LYS A 25 -24.70 -8.91 19.17
C LYS A 25 -25.28 -9.44 17.85
N PRO A 26 -24.69 -9.10 16.69
CA PRO A 26 -24.95 -9.80 15.44
C PRO A 26 -24.36 -11.22 15.50
N PRO A 27 -24.85 -12.21 14.72
CA PRO A 27 -25.81 -12.09 13.61
C PRO A 27 -27.29 -12.35 13.96
N ASP A 28 -27.59 -12.98 15.10
CA ASP A 28 -28.89 -13.52 15.51
C ASP A 28 -29.64 -12.65 16.54
N GLY A 29 -29.03 -11.54 16.97
CA GLY A 29 -29.59 -10.67 18.00
C GLY A 29 -29.33 -11.16 19.42
N HIS A 30 -28.29 -11.98 19.62
CA HIS A 30 -27.91 -12.49 20.94
C HIS A 30 -27.61 -11.37 21.94
N VAL A 31 -28.30 -11.36 23.07
CA VAL A 31 -28.24 -10.27 24.05
C VAL A 31 -27.25 -10.60 25.17
N VAL A 32 -26.31 -9.69 25.44
CA VAL A 32 -25.30 -9.82 26.48
C VAL A 32 -25.35 -8.62 27.43
N ILE A 33 -25.35 -8.89 28.74
CA ILE A 33 -25.10 -7.89 29.77
C ILE A 33 -23.75 -8.14 30.41
N SER A 34 -22.85 -7.17 30.31
CA SER A 34 -21.65 -7.11 31.13
C SER A 34 -21.96 -6.32 32.40
N ALA A 35 -21.70 -6.89 33.58
CA ALA A 35 -21.96 -6.25 34.87
C ALA A 35 -20.71 -6.23 35.78
N PRO A 36 -20.58 -5.25 36.68
CA PRO A 36 -19.52 -5.25 37.70
C PRO A 36 -19.56 -6.52 38.58
N LEU A 37 -18.39 -7.00 39.02
CA LEU A 37 -18.29 -8.16 39.93
C LEU A 37 -19.10 -7.97 41.22
N SER A 38 -19.19 -6.74 41.72
CA SER A 38 -19.94 -6.37 42.94
C SER A 38 -21.45 -6.25 42.76
N MET A 39 -21.96 -6.34 41.53
CA MET A 39 -23.38 -6.09 41.24
C MET A 39 -24.26 -7.32 41.55
N ASN A 40 -25.39 -7.09 42.22
CA ASN A 40 -26.37 -8.13 42.54
C ASN A 40 -27.21 -8.51 41.31
N ASP A 41 -27.49 -9.80 41.14
CA ASP A 41 -28.25 -10.38 40.02
C ASP A 41 -29.67 -9.78 39.88
N LYS A 42 -30.33 -9.41 41.00
CA LYS A 42 -31.63 -8.71 40.94
C LYS A 42 -31.54 -7.33 40.27
N ALA A 43 -30.42 -6.62 40.45
CA ALA A 43 -30.19 -5.33 39.81
C ALA A 43 -29.90 -5.50 38.31
N ILE A 44 -29.20 -6.58 37.94
CA ILE A 44 -28.93 -6.95 36.55
C ILE A 44 -30.23 -7.31 35.82
N GLU A 45 -31.12 -8.07 36.47
CA GLU A 45 -32.44 -8.39 35.91
C GLU A 45 -33.31 -7.14 35.72
N MET A 46 -33.33 -6.23 36.71
CA MET A 46 -34.05 -4.97 36.61
C MET A 46 -33.53 -4.12 35.44
N TYR A 47 -32.20 -4.02 35.29
CA TYR A 47 -31.55 -3.30 34.19
C TYR A 47 -31.91 -3.92 32.82
N ALA A 48 -31.96 -5.24 32.72
CA ALA A 48 -32.43 -5.93 31.52
C ALA A 48 -33.88 -5.56 31.18
N ARG A 49 -34.78 -5.58 32.19
CA ARG A 49 -36.21 -5.27 32.04
C ARG A 49 -36.47 -3.84 31.57
N THR A 50 -35.78 -2.87 32.16
CA THR A 50 -35.92 -1.44 31.78
C THR A 50 -35.48 -1.18 30.33
N ASN A 51 -34.55 -1.97 29.81
CA ASN A 51 -34.01 -1.80 28.45
C ASN A 51 -34.64 -2.74 27.40
N LEU A 52 -35.66 -3.53 27.75
CA LEU A 52 -36.29 -4.49 26.82
C LEU A 52 -36.82 -3.86 25.53
N GLY A 53 -37.40 -2.65 25.62
CA GLY A 53 -37.90 -1.92 24.45
C GLY A 53 -36.79 -1.57 23.45
N TRP A 54 -35.59 -1.27 23.95
CA TRP A 54 -34.41 -1.02 23.12
C TRP A 54 -33.87 -2.33 22.53
N VAL A 55 -33.79 -3.40 23.33
CA VAL A 55 -33.34 -4.73 22.89
C VAL A 55 -34.19 -5.26 21.73
N LYS A 56 -35.52 -5.21 21.85
CA LYS A 56 -36.43 -5.68 20.78
C LYS A 56 -36.22 -4.92 19.47
N LYS A 57 -36.12 -3.59 19.54
CA LYS A 57 -35.82 -2.75 18.37
C LYS A 57 -34.46 -3.06 17.74
N GLN A 58 -33.45 -3.39 18.55
CA GLN A 58 -32.14 -3.80 18.01
C GLN A 58 -32.19 -5.18 17.35
N ILE A 59 -32.93 -6.14 17.93
CA ILE A 59 -33.12 -7.47 17.33
C ILE A 59 -33.88 -7.36 16.00
N GLU A 60 -34.98 -6.60 15.95
CA GLU A 60 -35.73 -6.32 14.71
C GLU A 60 -34.83 -5.64 13.67
N LYS A 61 -34.03 -4.63 14.06
CA LYS A 61 -33.07 -3.98 13.17
C LYS A 61 -32.02 -4.94 12.58
N PHE A 62 -31.61 -5.98 13.32
CA PHE A 62 -30.68 -7.00 12.79
C PHE A 62 -31.38 -8.06 11.95
N GLN A 63 -32.68 -8.32 12.16
CA GLN A 63 -33.50 -9.25 11.39
C GLN A 63 -34.03 -8.64 10.08
N GLU A 64 -34.29 -7.33 10.05
CA GLU A 64 -34.74 -6.57 8.87
C GLU A 64 -33.58 -6.10 7.97
N GLN A 65 -32.32 -6.32 8.37
CA GLN A 65 -31.17 -6.08 7.51
C GLN A 65 -31.13 -7.10 6.37
N PRO A 66 -31.25 -6.68 5.09
CA PRO A 66 -31.08 -7.58 3.96
C PRO A 66 -29.61 -8.01 3.88
N ARG A 67 -29.29 -9.17 4.45
CA ARG A 67 -28.01 -9.83 4.26
C ARG A 67 -28.07 -10.69 3.01
N SER A 68 -27.11 -10.52 2.11
CA SER A 68 -26.74 -11.59 1.18
C SER A 68 -26.07 -12.68 2.02
N ALA A 69 -26.75 -13.81 2.23
CA ALA A 69 -26.14 -14.95 2.90
C ALA A 69 -24.91 -15.43 2.10
N LYS A 70 -23.94 -16.05 2.77
CA LYS A 70 -22.76 -16.66 2.12
C LYS A 70 -23.22 -17.64 1.03
N ARG A 71 -22.95 -17.31 -0.24
CA ARG A 71 -23.38 -18.12 -1.40
C ARG A 71 -22.68 -19.49 -1.38
N GLN A 72 -23.45 -20.56 -1.47
CA GLN A 72 -22.98 -21.94 -1.62
C GLN A 72 -23.07 -22.41 -3.07
N TYR A 73 -23.64 -21.59 -3.96
CA TYR A 73 -23.87 -21.91 -5.38
C TYR A 73 -24.64 -23.23 -5.55
N VAL A 74 -25.67 -23.41 -4.72
CA VAL A 74 -26.59 -24.56 -4.77
C VAL A 74 -27.96 -24.15 -5.33
N SER A 75 -28.75 -25.15 -5.71
CA SER A 75 -30.12 -24.95 -6.17
C SER A 75 -30.96 -24.14 -5.16
N GLY A 76 -31.67 -23.13 -5.67
CA GLY A 76 -32.54 -22.26 -4.87
C GLY A 76 -31.91 -20.92 -4.48
N GLU A 77 -30.60 -20.75 -4.65
CA GLU A 77 -29.96 -19.43 -4.48
C GLU A 77 -30.36 -18.46 -5.58
N THR A 78 -30.28 -17.17 -5.29
CA THR A 78 -30.54 -16.11 -6.26
C THR A 78 -29.25 -15.44 -6.68
N MET A 79 -29.15 -15.12 -7.97
CA MET A 79 -28.04 -14.35 -8.52
C MET A 79 -28.54 -13.26 -9.45
N TYR A 80 -27.77 -12.19 -9.58
CA TYR A 80 -28.10 -11.08 -10.46
C TYR A 80 -27.19 -11.07 -11.67
N ILE A 81 -27.78 -10.91 -12.86
CA ILE A 81 -27.07 -10.70 -14.12
C ILE A 81 -27.74 -9.55 -14.85
N TRP A 82 -26.99 -8.49 -15.16
CA TRP A 82 -27.49 -7.25 -15.75
C TRP A 82 -28.67 -6.65 -14.98
N GLY A 83 -28.61 -6.69 -13.65
CA GLY A 83 -29.67 -6.20 -12.75
C GLY A 83 -30.93 -7.07 -12.67
N LYS A 84 -31.00 -8.17 -13.43
CA LYS A 84 -32.12 -9.11 -13.40
C LYS A 84 -31.82 -10.25 -12.44
N GLN A 85 -32.80 -10.60 -11.61
CA GLN A 85 -32.70 -11.72 -10.67
C GLN A 85 -32.96 -13.06 -11.37
N TYR A 86 -32.09 -14.02 -11.11
CA TYR A 86 -32.20 -15.40 -11.58
C TYR A 86 -32.11 -16.38 -10.42
N PHE A 87 -32.81 -17.51 -10.54
CA PHE A 87 -32.71 -18.62 -9.59
C PHE A 87 -31.70 -19.64 -10.07
N LEU A 88 -30.68 -19.91 -9.25
CA LEU A 88 -29.67 -20.91 -9.51
C LEU A 88 -30.28 -22.31 -9.36
N THR A 89 -30.02 -23.17 -10.33
CA THR A 89 -30.32 -24.60 -10.31
C THR A 89 -29.00 -25.34 -10.55
N PHE A 90 -28.46 -25.93 -9.50
CA PHE A 90 -27.28 -26.78 -9.56
C PHE A 90 -27.68 -28.17 -10.07
N ILE A 91 -27.02 -28.63 -11.11
CA ILE A 91 -27.19 -29.96 -11.70
C ILE A 91 -25.85 -30.69 -11.62
N ALA A 92 -25.84 -31.84 -10.94
CA ALA A 92 -24.67 -32.70 -10.90
C ALA A 92 -24.36 -33.25 -12.30
N ASP A 93 -23.22 -32.89 -12.86
CA ASP A 93 -22.72 -33.38 -14.14
C ASP A 93 -21.22 -33.70 -14.02
N ALA A 94 -20.88 -34.98 -14.20
CA ALA A 94 -19.50 -35.45 -14.07
C ALA A 94 -18.67 -35.26 -15.35
N GLN A 95 -19.31 -34.93 -16.48
CA GLN A 95 -18.69 -34.91 -17.81
C GLN A 95 -18.28 -33.50 -18.24
N LYS A 96 -19.08 -32.47 -17.90
CA LYS A 96 -18.84 -31.11 -18.35
C LYS A 96 -19.35 -30.06 -17.36
N ASN A 97 -18.57 -29.00 -17.18
CA ASN A 97 -19.05 -27.80 -16.50
C ASN A 97 -19.79 -26.89 -17.50
N SER A 98 -20.98 -26.41 -17.16
CA SER A 98 -21.72 -25.42 -17.97
C SER A 98 -22.47 -24.40 -17.12
N PHE A 99 -22.73 -23.24 -17.71
CA PHE A 99 -23.49 -22.13 -17.13
C PHE A 99 -24.47 -21.62 -18.18
N GLU A 100 -25.76 -21.92 -17.99
CA GLU A 100 -26.78 -21.63 -18.99
C GLU A 100 -27.91 -20.79 -18.39
N ILE A 101 -28.18 -19.65 -19.01
CA ILE A 101 -29.28 -18.76 -18.63
C ILE A 101 -30.49 -19.14 -19.47
N VAL A 102 -31.55 -19.65 -18.84
CA VAL A 102 -32.79 -20.04 -19.52
C VAL A 102 -33.98 -19.47 -18.74
N GLY A 103 -34.69 -18.52 -19.35
CA GLY A 103 -35.79 -17.83 -18.69
C GLY A 103 -35.31 -17.03 -17.48
N ASN A 104 -35.84 -17.33 -16.29
CA ASN A 104 -35.45 -16.73 -15.01
C ASN A 104 -34.56 -17.65 -14.15
N LYS A 105 -33.96 -18.68 -14.76
CA LYS A 105 -33.07 -19.63 -14.09
C LYS A 105 -31.67 -19.61 -14.69
N VAL A 106 -30.70 -19.87 -13.84
CA VAL A 106 -29.34 -20.23 -14.24
C VAL A 106 -29.14 -21.70 -13.92
N TYR A 107 -28.81 -22.49 -14.93
CA TYR A 107 -28.41 -23.87 -14.75
C TYR A 107 -26.88 -23.93 -14.63
N LEU A 108 -26.40 -24.39 -13.48
CA LEU A 108 -24.99 -24.61 -13.20
C LEU A 108 -24.74 -26.11 -13.18
N HIS A 109 -24.12 -26.62 -14.25
CA HIS A 109 -23.70 -28.01 -14.34
C HIS A 109 -22.27 -28.12 -13.86
N MET A 110 -22.01 -28.93 -12.83
CA MET A 110 -20.67 -29.25 -12.34
C MET A 110 -20.69 -30.59 -11.60
N ARG A 111 -19.52 -31.16 -11.32
CA ARG A 111 -19.43 -32.40 -10.52
C ARG A 111 -20.10 -32.21 -9.15
N GLU A 112 -20.78 -33.25 -8.66
CA GLU A 112 -21.49 -33.21 -7.37
C GLU A 112 -20.55 -32.90 -6.19
N ASP A 113 -19.32 -33.43 -6.25
CA ASP A 113 -18.25 -33.25 -5.27
C ASP A 113 -17.53 -31.89 -5.38
N SER A 114 -17.95 -31.01 -6.30
CA SER A 114 -17.34 -29.69 -6.45
C SER A 114 -17.47 -28.86 -5.18
N SER A 115 -16.37 -28.27 -4.73
CA SER A 115 -16.37 -27.37 -3.58
C SER A 115 -17.04 -26.04 -3.92
N VAL A 116 -17.49 -25.31 -2.89
CA VAL A 116 -18.04 -23.95 -3.07
C VAL A 116 -17.06 -23.04 -3.82
N ARG A 117 -15.76 -23.14 -3.51
CA ARG A 117 -14.69 -22.38 -4.20
C ARG A 117 -14.59 -22.71 -5.68
N GLN A 118 -14.70 -23.99 -6.05
CA GLN A 118 -14.68 -24.40 -7.46
C GLN A 118 -15.91 -23.86 -8.21
N ARG A 119 -17.09 -23.91 -7.58
CA ARG A 119 -18.33 -23.37 -8.16
C ARG A 119 -18.26 -21.86 -8.34
N GLU A 120 -17.80 -21.15 -7.31
CA GLU A 120 -17.59 -19.70 -7.36
C GLU A 120 -16.59 -19.31 -8.46
N SER A 121 -15.43 -19.96 -8.51
CA SER A 121 -14.40 -19.69 -9.51
C SER A 121 -14.93 -19.88 -10.93
N TYR A 122 -15.73 -20.93 -11.16
CA TYR A 122 -16.33 -21.17 -12.47
C TYR A 122 -17.37 -20.10 -12.83
N VAL A 123 -18.28 -19.77 -11.90
CA VAL A 123 -19.28 -18.70 -12.11
C VAL A 123 -18.59 -17.35 -12.39
N ARG A 124 -17.50 -17.04 -11.70
CA ARG A 124 -16.70 -15.82 -11.95
C ARG A 124 -16.14 -15.77 -13.36
N GLU A 125 -15.65 -16.89 -13.87
CA GLU A 125 -15.14 -16.93 -15.25
C GLU A 125 -16.26 -16.71 -16.26
N GLN A 126 -17.46 -17.26 -16.02
CA GLN A 126 -18.63 -16.99 -16.87
C GLN A 126 -19.06 -15.53 -16.81
N HIS A 127 -19.08 -14.95 -15.62
CA HIS A 127 -19.29 -13.51 -15.43
C HIS A 127 -18.25 -12.68 -16.18
N ARG A 128 -16.98 -13.11 -16.19
CA ARG A 128 -15.89 -12.41 -16.87
C ARG A 128 -16.09 -12.45 -18.38
N ILE A 129 -16.46 -13.59 -18.93
CA ILE A 129 -16.78 -13.74 -20.36
C ILE A 129 -17.94 -12.82 -20.76
N MET A 130 -19.05 -12.84 -20.01
CA MET A 130 -20.21 -11.98 -20.27
C MET A 130 -19.87 -10.50 -20.16
N LEU A 131 -19.14 -10.10 -19.12
CA LEU A 131 -18.74 -8.71 -18.90
C LEU A 131 -17.79 -8.23 -20.01
N LYS A 132 -16.80 -9.05 -20.40
CA LYS A 132 -15.89 -8.72 -21.51
C LYS A 132 -16.64 -8.49 -22.81
N GLY A 133 -17.55 -9.39 -23.18
CA GLY A 133 -18.34 -9.24 -24.40
C GLY A 133 -19.17 -7.95 -24.41
N GLU A 134 -19.69 -7.55 -23.26
CA GLU A 134 -20.46 -6.31 -23.15
C GLU A 134 -19.57 -5.05 -23.17
N ILE A 135 -18.38 -5.10 -22.55
CA ILE A 135 -17.38 -4.02 -22.64
C ILE A 135 -16.91 -3.85 -24.10
N GLU A 136 -16.61 -4.94 -24.81
CA GLU A 136 -16.22 -4.91 -26.23
C GLU A 136 -17.31 -4.30 -27.12
N ARG A 137 -18.58 -4.40 -26.72
CA ARG A 137 -19.71 -3.80 -27.41
C ARG A 137 -19.87 -2.30 -27.09
N LEU A 138 -19.66 -1.92 -25.83
CA LEU A 138 -19.98 -0.58 -25.31
C LEU A 138 -18.82 0.40 -25.38
N LEU A 139 -17.58 -0.06 -25.15
CA LEU A 139 -16.40 0.79 -25.11
C LEU A 139 -16.17 1.52 -26.43
N PRO A 140 -16.18 0.85 -27.62
CA PRO A 140 -15.95 1.55 -28.89
C PRO A 140 -17.00 2.64 -29.18
N LYS A 141 -18.25 2.43 -28.75
CA LYS A 141 -19.32 3.43 -28.86
C LYS A 141 -18.95 4.69 -28.08
N TRP A 142 -18.49 4.54 -26.83
CA TRP A 142 -18.12 5.68 -25.99
C TRP A 142 -16.81 6.33 -26.43
N GLU A 143 -15.83 5.55 -26.91
CA GLU A 143 -14.60 6.11 -27.50
C GLU A 143 -14.91 6.98 -28.72
N GLN A 144 -15.83 6.55 -29.59
CA GLN A 144 -16.26 7.34 -30.75
C GLN A 144 -17.02 8.62 -30.37
N ILE A 145 -17.91 8.54 -29.37
CA ILE A 145 -18.71 9.68 -28.91
C ILE A 145 -17.83 10.73 -28.22
N THR A 146 -16.89 10.28 -27.39
CA THR A 146 -16.04 11.16 -26.57
C THR A 146 -14.79 11.62 -27.30
N GLY A 147 -14.30 10.84 -28.27
CA GLY A 147 -12.99 11.03 -28.90
C GLY A 147 -11.81 10.63 -27.99
N LEU A 148 -12.08 10.01 -26.84
CA LEU A 148 -11.07 9.51 -25.90
C LEU A 148 -10.87 8.03 -26.15
N TYR A 149 -9.62 7.59 -26.31
CA TYR A 149 -9.27 6.21 -26.64
C TYR A 149 -8.31 5.67 -25.58
N CYS A 150 -8.64 4.50 -25.04
CA CYS A 150 -7.73 3.77 -24.17
C CYS A 150 -6.76 2.92 -25.01
N GLU A 151 -5.59 2.61 -24.47
CA GLU A 151 -4.63 1.71 -25.12
C GLU A 151 -4.96 0.24 -24.82
N SER A 152 -5.48 -0.02 -23.63
CA SER A 152 -5.91 -1.36 -23.23
C SER A 152 -6.93 -1.30 -22.09
N TRP A 153 -7.66 -2.40 -21.88
CA TRP A 153 -8.53 -2.55 -20.72
C TRP A 153 -8.50 -3.97 -20.18
N GLN A 154 -8.78 -4.12 -18.89
CA GLN A 154 -8.84 -5.41 -18.20
C GLN A 154 -10.03 -5.48 -17.24
N THR A 155 -10.38 -6.70 -16.83
CA THR A 155 -11.41 -6.95 -15.80
C THR A 155 -10.75 -7.55 -14.57
N LYS A 156 -11.02 -6.96 -13.41
CA LYS A 156 -10.51 -7.43 -12.12
C LYS A 156 -11.67 -7.50 -11.15
N TYR A 157 -11.69 -8.49 -10.27
CA TYR A 157 -12.66 -8.46 -9.17
C TYR A 157 -12.14 -7.45 -8.14
N MET A 158 -12.88 -6.37 -7.91
CA MET A 158 -12.51 -5.31 -6.96
C MET A 158 -13.55 -5.23 -5.85
N THR A 159 -13.13 -4.81 -4.66
CA THR A 159 -13.99 -4.72 -3.46
C THR A 159 -14.29 -3.29 -3.03
N THR A 160 -13.51 -2.32 -3.49
CA THR A 160 -13.62 -0.91 -3.07
C THR A 160 -13.95 0.05 -4.22
N ARG A 161 -13.83 -0.38 -5.48
CA ARG A 161 -14.04 0.45 -6.67
C ARG A 161 -14.82 -0.30 -7.74
N TRP A 162 -15.52 0.45 -8.60
CA TRP A 162 -16.22 -0.08 -9.77
C TRP A 162 -15.36 -0.06 -11.05
N GLY A 163 -14.38 0.83 -11.11
CA GLY A 163 -13.35 0.91 -12.14
C GLY A 163 -12.13 1.69 -11.66
N THR A 164 -11.06 1.69 -12.46
CA THR A 164 -9.90 2.58 -12.31
C THR A 164 -9.22 2.81 -13.66
N CYS A 165 -8.51 3.93 -13.78
CA CYS A 165 -7.85 4.36 -15.00
C CYS A 165 -6.39 4.71 -14.71
N ASN A 166 -5.45 4.00 -15.32
CA ASN A 166 -4.05 4.39 -15.31
C ASN A 166 -3.83 5.35 -16.49
N THR A 167 -3.66 6.63 -16.19
CA THR A 167 -3.68 7.68 -17.22
C THR A 167 -2.42 7.71 -18.08
N ASP A 168 -1.26 7.35 -17.52
CA ASP A 168 0.02 7.33 -18.26
C ASP A 168 0.06 6.21 -19.29
N LYS A 169 -0.36 4.98 -18.91
CA LYS A 169 -0.47 3.82 -19.81
C LYS A 169 -1.82 3.77 -20.55
N LYS A 170 -2.69 4.76 -20.36
CA LYS A 170 -4.09 4.82 -20.85
C LYS A 170 -4.83 3.50 -20.71
N ARG A 171 -4.68 2.83 -19.56
CA ARG A 171 -5.19 1.48 -19.32
C ARG A 171 -6.36 1.51 -18.33
N LEU A 172 -7.50 0.96 -18.75
CA LEU A 172 -8.72 0.94 -17.93
C LEU A 172 -8.91 -0.41 -17.24
N TRP A 173 -9.45 -0.40 -16.03
CA TRP A 173 -9.82 -1.61 -15.31
C TRP A 173 -11.28 -1.54 -14.89
N PHE A 174 -12.03 -2.61 -15.14
CA PHE A 174 -13.44 -2.71 -14.80
C PHE A 174 -13.68 -3.79 -13.74
N ASN A 175 -14.51 -3.47 -12.74
CA ASN A 175 -14.84 -4.42 -11.70
C ASN A 175 -15.74 -5.53 -12.24
N LEU A 176 -15.34 -6.79 -12.03
CA LEU A 176 -16.12 -7.98 -12.41
C LEU A 176 -17.54 -7.97 -11.80
N GLN A 177 -17.74 -7.31 -10.67
CA GLN A 177 -19.05 -7.20 -10.01
C GLN A 177 -20.08 -6.39 -10.82
N LEU A 178 -19.65 -5.59 -11.82
CA LEU A 178 -20.56 -4.83 -12.69
C LEU A 178 -21.54 -5.71 -13.44
N ILE A 179 -21.20 -6.98 -13.68
CA ILE A 179 -22.10 -7.98 -14.29
C ILE A 179 -23.42 -8.15 -13.52
N GLN A 180 -23.43 -7.87 -12.21
CA GLN A 180 -24.61 -8.02 -11.37
C GLN A 180 -25.51 -6.80 -11.38
N LYS A 181 -25.01 -5.69 -11.93
CA LYS A 181 -25.71 -4.40 -11.96
C LYS A 181 -26.40 -4.22 -13.31
N PRO A 182 -27.44 -3.37 -13.40
CA PRO A 182 -28.02 -2.98 -14.68
C PRO A 182 -26.93 -2.53 -15.65
N VAL A 183 -27.13 -2.78 -16.95
CA VAL A 183 -26.11 -2.52 -17.98
C VAL A 183 -25.75 -1.02 -18.06
N GLU A 184 -26.69 -0.16 -17.70
CA GLU A 184 -26.52 1.29 -17.62
C GLU A 184 -25.41 1.67 -16.62
N CYS A 185 -25.25 0.89 -15.53
CA CYS A 185 -24.17 1.08 -14.58
C CYS A 185 -22.80 0.76 -15.20
N LEU A 186 -22.72 -0.23 -16.08
CA LEU A 186 -21.49 -0.53 -16.83
C LEU A 186 -21.19 0.61 -17.82
N GLU A 187 -22.19 1.10 -18.57
CA GLU A 187 -22.01 2.26 -19.45
C GLU A 187 -21.51 3.49 -18.69
N TYR A 188 -22.06 3.74 -17.50
CA TYR A 188 -21.62 4.82 -16.62
C TYR A 188 -20.14 4.68 -16.24
N VAL A 189 -19.71 3.49 -15.80
CA VAL A 189 -18.30 3.27 -15.41
C VAL A 189 -17.38 3.37 -16.62
N ILE A 190 -17.74 2.82 -17.79
CA ILE A 190 -16.94 2.96 -19.01
C ILE A 190 -16.71 4.44 -19.35
N LEU A 191 -17.78 5.24 -19.36
CA LEU A 191 -17.67 6.68 -19.62
C LEU A 191 -16.82 7.38 -18.56
N HIS A 192 -17.01 7.04 -17.29
CA HIS A 192 -16.26 7.58 -16.16
C HIS A 192 -14.74 7.37 -16.33
N GLU A 193 -14.33 6.12 -16.56
CA GLU A 193 -12.91 5.77 -16.72
C GLU A 193 -12.30 6.36 -18.00
N LEU A 194 -13.09 6.51 -19.08
CA LEU A 194 -12.62 7.20 -20.29
C LEU A 194 -12.37 8.69 -20.04
N ILE A 195 -13.26 9.38 -19.32
CA ILE A 195 -13.08 10.80 -19.00
C ILE A 195 -11.83 11.02 -18.15
N HIS A 196 -11.44 10.05 -17.31
CA HIS A 196 -10.19 10.10 -16.56
C HIS A 196 -8.94 10.20 -17.45
N LEU A 197 -8.99 9.76 -18.71
CA LEU A 197 -7.88 9.96 -19.67
C LEU A 197 -7.65 11.45 -20.00
N ARG A 198 -8.68 12.29 -19.81
CA ARG A 198 -8.63 13.73 -20.09
C ARG A 198 -8.57 14.58 -18.83
N GLU A 199 -9.34 14.21 -17.82
CA GLU A 199 -9.48 14.95 -16.57
C GLU A 199 -9.33 13.97 -15.40
N ARG A 200 -8.20 14.05 -14.69
CA ARG A 200 -7.83 13.09 -13.65
C ARG A 200 -8.73 13.19 -12.42
N THR A 201 -9.17 14.40 -12.08
CA THR A 201 -9.89 14.67 -10.82
C THR A 201 -11.39 14.83 -11.06
N HIS A 202 -12.22 14.44 -10.09
CA HIS A 202 -13.68 14.63 -10.13
C HIS A 202 -14.08 16.09 -9.89
N ASN A 203 -13.52 17.01 -10.66
CA ASN A 203 -13.78 18.45 -10.56
C ASN A 203 -14.95 18.90 -11.45
N GLU A 204 -15.16 20.21 -11.55
CA GLU A 204 -16.24 20.78 -12.39
C GLU A 204 -16.09 20.45 -13.88
N ILE A 205 -14.87 20.27 -14.38
CA ILE A 205 -14.59 19.89 -15.77
C ILE A 205 -15.02 18.44 -16.01
N PHE A 206 -14.65 17.52 -15.11
CA PHE A 206 -15.09 16.13 -15.16
C PHE A 206 -16.62 16.03 -15.17
N THR A 207 -17.25 16.79 -14.28
CA THR A 207 -18.72 16.87 -14.17
C THR A 207 -19.34 17.38 -15.46
N ALA A 208 -18.76 18.42 -16.09
CA ALA A 208 -19.26 18.96 -17.35
C ALA A 208 -19.17 17.93 -18.49
N TYR A 209 -18.13 17.10 -18.52
CA TYR A 209 -18.04 15.99 -19.48
C TYR A 209 -19.10 14.92 -19.22
N MET A 210 -19.31 14.52 -17.97
CA MET A 210 -20.38 13.59 -17.60
C MET A 210 -21.77 14.12 -18.00
N ASP A 211 -22.04 15.40 -17.73
CA ASP A 211 -23.30 16.08 -18.10
C ASP A 211 -23.49 16.17 -19.62
N LEU A 212 -22.39 16.37 -20.37
CA LEU A 212 -22.41 16.44 -21.83
C LEU A 212 -22.77 15.08 -22.45
N TYR A 213 -22.18 14.00 -21.94
CA TYR A 213 -22.25 12.69 -22.57
C TYR A 213 -23.36 11.78 -22.02
N MET A 214 -23.76 11.93 -20.75
CA MET A 214 -24.78 11.08 -20.13
C MET A 214 -25.64 11.86 -19.12
N GLN A 215 -26.70 12.52 -19.59
CA GLN A 215 -27.50 13.43 -18.75
C GLN A 215 -28.07 12.83 -17.45
N ASN A 216 -28.39 11.53 -17.44
CA ASN A 216 -28.93 10.79 -16.30
C ASN A 216 -27.87 10.04 -15.47
N TRP A 217 -26.59 10.42 -15.60
CA TRP A 217 -25.49 9.73 -14.91
C TRP A 217 -25.60 9.78 -13.38
N ARG A 218 -26.24 10.82 -12.82
CA ARG A 218 -26.41 10.98 -11.37
C ARG A 218 -27.36 9.93 -10.80
N GLU A 219 -28.47 9.64 -11.50
CA GLU A 219 -29.40 8.58 -11.13
C GLU A 219 -28.75 7.20 -11.25
N ILE A 220 -28.00 6.96 -12.32
CA ILE A 220 -27.29 5.69 -12.53
C ILE A 220 -26.21 5.48 -11.47
N ARG A 221 -25.43 6.52 -11.15
CA ARG A 221 -24.42 6.48 -10.08
C ARG A 221 -25.07 6.20 -8.72
N LYS A 222 -26.18 6.86 -8.42
CA LYS A 222 -26.92 6.60 -7.18
C LYS A 222 -27.38 5.14 -7.12
N GLN A 223 -27.95 4.61 -8.20
CA GLN A 223 -28.36 3.21 -8.28
C GLN A 223 -27.18 2.24 -8.10
N LEU A 224 -26.02 2.57 -8.68
CA LEU A 224 -24.79 1.80 -8.54
C LEU A 224 -24.31 1.80 -7.08
N ASN A 225 -24.29 2.96 -6.43
CA ASN A 225 -23.82 3.14 -5.05
C ASN A 225 -24.79 2.59 -3.98
N ASP A 226 -26.10 2.67 -4.21
CA ASP A 226 -27.12 2.11 -3.33
C ASP A 226 -27.11 0.57 -3.35
N SER A 227 -26.49 -0.01 -4.38
CA SER A 227 -26.41 -1.46 -4.56
C SER A 227 -25.09 -2.00 -3.99
N MET A 228 -25.14 -2.74 -2.89
CA MET A 228 -23.93 -3.29 -2.23
C MET A 228 -23.10 -4.15 -3.20
N LEU A 229 -21.77 -4.06 -3.07
CA LEU A 229 -20.83 -5.05 -3.62
C LEU A 229 -21.04 -6.37 -2.89
N ASP A 230 -21.03 -7.49 -3.62
CA ASP A 230 -21.10 -8.82 -3.02
C ASP A 230 -19.88 -9.06 -2.11
N TYR A 231 -20.15 -9.69 -0.97
CA TYR A 231 -19.15 -10.12 0.00
C TYR A 231 -18.36 -11.34 -0.54
N TYR A 232 -17.04 -11.34 -0.33
CA TYR A 232 -16.11 -12.40 -0.73
C TYR A 232 -15.82 -13.36 0.45
N ASP A 233 -15.57 -14.64 0.14
CA ASP A 233 -15.13 -15.65 1.11
C ASP A 233 -13.61 -15.58 1.30
N ALA A 234 -13.19 -15.43 2.57
CA ALA A 234 -11.89 -14.95 3.04
C ALA A 234 -10.66 -15.87 2.83
N GLN A 235 -10.58 -16.62 1.72
CA GLN A 235 -9.40 -17.47 1.45
C GLN A 235 -8.34 -16.84 0.54
N ASP A 236 -8.67 -15.83 -0.27
CA ASP A 236 -7.69 -15.03 -1.04
C ASP A 236 -7.92 -13.51 -0.85
N GLU A 237 -8.24 -13.06 0.38
CA GLU A 237 -8.29 -11.61 0.67
C GLU A 237 -6.88 -11.03 0.62
N SER A 238 -6.68 -9.96 -0.15
CA SER A 238 -5.42 -9.20 -0.13
C SER A 238 -5.18 -8.68 1.30
N PRO A 239 -3.92 -8.50 1.73
CA PRO A 239 -3.62 -7.93 3.05
C PRO A 239 -4.43 -6.66 3.37
N LEU A 240 -4.60 -5.76 2.40
CA LEU A 240 -5.43 -4.57 2.52
C LEU A 240 -6.91 -4.88 2.84
N GLN A 241 -7.49 -5.92 2.23
CA GLN A 241 -8.89 -6.32 2.49
C GLN A 241 -9.06 -6.91 3.89
N LYS A 242 -8.08 -7.72 4.33
CA LYS A 242 -8.06 -8.24 5.70
C LYS A 242 -7.88 -7.11 6.72
N LEU A 243 -7.17 -6.05 6.34
CA LEU A 243 -6.92 -4.89 7.21
C LEU A 243 -8.13 -3.95 7.25
N ILE A 244 -8.88 -3.84 6.16
CA ILE A 244 -10.06 -2.99 6.09
C ILE A 244 -11.29 -3.84 5.75
N ASP A 245 -11.75 -4.59 6.75
CA ASP A 245 -13.02 -5.32 6.65
C ASP A 245 -14.23 -4.36 6.63
N GLN A 246 -15.43 -4.91 6.46
CA GLN A 246 -16.67 -4.13 6.43
C GLN A 246 -16.90 -3.28 7.70
N ARG A 247 -16.47 -3.77 8.87
CA ARG A 247 -16.62 -3.03 10.12
C ARG A 247 -15.70 -1.81 10.12
N ARG A 248 -14.41 -2.00 9.84
CA ARG A 248 -13.39 -0.95 9.81
C ARG A 248 -13.64 0.05 8.69
N TYR A 249 -14.09 -0.40 7.52
CA TYR A 249 -14.55 0.49 6.45
C TYR A 249 -15.70 1.39 6.93
N GLY A 250 -16.66 0.85 7.68
CA GLY A 250 -17.73 1.64 8.30
C GLY A 250 -17.21 2.66 9.32
N GLU A 251 -16.24 2.28 10.15
CA GLU A 251 -15.59 3.18 11.12
C GLU A 251 -14.84 4.33 10.41
N ILE A 252 -14.10 4.02 9.34
CA ILE A 252 -13.42 5.00 8.47
C ILE A 252 -14.43 5.95 7.82
N LYS A 253 -15.50 5.41 7.23
CA LYS A 253 -16.55 6.20 6.61
C LYS A 253 -17.18 7.20 7.60
N ASN A 254 -17.42 6.76 8.83
CA ASN A 254 -17.95 7.60 9.89
C ASN A 254 -16.96 8.68 10.32
N ALA A 255 -15.67 8.34 10.41
CA ALA A 255 -14.62 9.30 10.74
C ALA A 255 -14.50 10.40 9.68
N VAL A 256 -14.45 10.03 8.39
CA VAL A 256 -14.47 10.97 7.26
C VAL A 256 -15.71 11.87 7.30
N SER A 257 -16.89 11.28 7.48
CA SER A 257 -18.15 12.03 7.54
C SER A 257 -18.19 13.00 8.73
N THR A 258 -17.57 12.63 9.84
CA THR A 258 -17.49 13.48 11.04
C THR A 258 -16.52 14.63 10.83
N HIS A 259 -15.35 14.37 10.24
CA HIS A 259 -14.31 15.37 9.96
C HIS A 259 -14.82 16.44 8.99
N LEU A 260 -15.43 16.03 7.88
CA LEU A 260 -15.96 16.94 6.86
C LEU A 260 -17.36 17.48 7.19
N GLY A 261 -18.03 16.95 8.22
CA GLY A 261 -19.44 17.24 8.50
C GLY A 261 -19.75 18.72 8.77
N GLY A 262 -18.79 19.48 9.32
CA GLY A 262 -18.92 20.92 9.52
C GLY A 262 -18.99 21.69 8.19
N GLU A 263 -18.06 21.38 7.28
CA GLU A 263 -17.98 22.00 5.95
C GLU A 263 -19.15 21.57 5.06
N VAL A 264 -19.52 20.29 5.10
CA VAL A 264 -20.68 19.73 4.40
C VAL A 264 -21.96 20.49 4.77
N LYS A 265 -22.19 20.75 6.07
CA LYS A 265 -23.34 21.54 6.53
C LYS A 265 -23.28 23.00 6.10
N GLN A 266 -22.11 23.64 6.19
CA GLN A 266 -21.95 25.04 5.82
C GLN A 266 -22.17 25.27 4.33
N LYS A 267 -21.63 24.39 3.48
CA LYS A 267 -21.69 24.51 2.02
C LYS A 267 -22.91 23.82 1.41
N LYS A 268 -23.82 23.27 2.22
CA LYS A 268 -24.96 22.42 1.78
C LYS A 268 -24.49 21.34 0.79
N ALA A 269 -23.36 20.72 1.12
CA ALA A 269 -22.76 19.69 0.30
C ALA A 269 -23.32 18.31 0.66
N THR A 270 -23.11 17.32 -0.20
CA THR A 270 -23.25 15.89 0.09
C THR A 270 -21.91 15.21 -0.09
N LEU A 271 -21.59 14.27 0.79
CA LEU A 271 -20.37 13.47 0.70
C LEU A 271 -20.69 12.16 -0.02
N SER A 272 -19.93 11.84 -1.06
CA SER A 272 -20.09 10.62 -1.86
C SER A 272 -18.73 9.98 -2.19
N ASP A 273 -18.77 8.77 -2.74
CA ASP A 273 -17.61 8.04 -3.29
C ASP A 273 -16.36 7.96 -2.40
N ILE A 274 -16.56 7.67 -1.11
CA ILE A 274 -15.46 7.42 -0.17
C ILE A 274 -14.72 6.14 -0.58
N LYS A 275 -13.54 6.30 -1.16
CA LYS A 275 -12.68 5.23 -1.67
C LYS A 275 -11.42 5.16 -0.81
N ILE A 276 -11.11 3.97 -0.32
CA ILE A 276 -9.80 3.69 0.27
C ILE A 276 -8.81 3.56 -0.88
N GLN A 277 -7.80 4.40 -0.84
CA GLN A 277 -6.77 4.50 -1.87
C GLN A 277 -5.63 3.57 -1.55
N ASP A 278 -5.09 3.67 -0.33
CA ASP A 278 -3.91 2.91 0.08
C ASP A 278 -3.77 2.89 1.61
N VAL A 279 -2.83 2.09 2.11
CA VAL A 279 -2.35 2.12 3.49
C VAL A 279 -0.82 2.27 3.50
N VAL A 280 -0.37 3.35 4.12
CA VAL A 280 1.03 3.79 4.12
C VAL A 280 1.53 4.02 5.56
N HIS A 281 2.81 4.34 5.71
CA HIS A 281 3.45 4.61 7.02
C HIS A 281 3.19 3.53 8.08
N ILE A 282 3.28 2.25 7.72
CA ILE A 282 3.19 1.16 8.70
C ILE A 282 4.45 1.20 9.58
N GLU A 283 4.24 1.51 10.85
CA GLU A 283 5.31 1.72 11.82
C GLU A 283 4.94 1.19 13.21
N GLN A 284 5.94 0.99 14.05
CA GLN A 284 5.78 0.63 15.45
C GLN A 284 6.42 1.73 16.32
N PRO A 285 5.67 2.78 16.69
CA PRO A 285 6.24 3.90 17.44
C PRO A 285 6.52 3.51 18.90
N GLU A 286 5.70 2.64 19.48
CA GLU A 286 5.81 2.14 20.85
C GLU A 286 5.71 0.60 20.91
N GLU A 287 6.28 -0.01 21.96
CA GLU A 287 6.08 -1.44 22.18
C GLU A 287 4.60 -1.75 22.40
N GLY A 288 4.06 -2.70 21.63
CA GLY A 288 2.69 -3.15 21.77
C GLY A 288 1.69 -2.57 20.77
N TYR A 289 2.06 -1.58 19.94
CA TYR A 289 1.14 -1.00 18.95
C TYR A 289 1.75 -0.94 17.55
N ILE A 290 0.94 -1.19 16.52
CA ILE A 290 1.26 -0.85 15.14
C ILE A 290 0.41 0.35 14.75
N CYS A 291 1.05 1.37 14.20
CA CYS A 291 0.38 2.51 13.58
C CYS A 291 0.52 2.45 12.06
N PHE A 292 -0.48 2.98 11.36
CA PHE A 292 -0.47 3.12 9.91
C PHE A 292 -1.47 4.18 9.48
N ASP A 293 -1.24 4.76 8.32
CA ASP A 293 -2.09 5.78 7.73
C ASP A 293 -2.93 5.19 6.60
N ILE A 294 -4.24 5.40 6.65
CA ILE A 294 -5.14 5.06 5.56
C ILE A 294 -5.37 6.30 4.71
N ILE A 295 -5.06 6.20 3.42
CA ILE A 295 -5.32 7.24 2.44
C ILE A 295 -6.71 7.03 1.86
N VAL A 296 -7.54 8.06 1.96
CA VAL A 296 -8.93 8.02 1.51
C VAL A 296 -9.17 9.20 0.57
N SER A 297 -9.79 8.92 -0.57
CA SER A 297 -10.38 9.98 -1.40
C SER A 297 -11.90 9.95 -1.28
N CYS A 298 -12.53 11.12 -1.36
CA CYS A 298 -13.97 11.26 -1.36
C CYS A 298 -14.42 12.49 -2.12
N ASP A 299 -15.63 12.45 -2.67
CA ASP A 299 -16.22 13.54 -3.42
C ASP A 299 -17.14 14.37 -2.53
N MET A 300 -16.98 15.69 -2.61
CA MET A 300 -17.94 16.66 -2.07
C MET A 300 -18.76 17.26 -3.20
N GLU A 301 -20.06 17.03 -3.14
CA GLU A 301 -21.07 17.54 -4.08
C GLU A 301 -21.73 18.80 -3.54
N TYR A 302 -21.67 19.90 -4.28
CA TYR A 302 -22.34 21.15 -3.92
C TYR A 302 -23.51 21.44 -4.85
N SER A 303 -24.64 21.80 -4.26
CA SER A 303 -25.77 22.34 -5.02
C SER A 303 -25.50 23.82 -5.34
N VAL A 304 -25.35 24.18 -6.62
CA VAL A 304 -25.11 25.57 -7.01
C VAL A 304 -26.43 26.36 -6.94
N PRO A 305 -26.52 27.45 -6.14
CA PRO A 305 -27.75 28.24 -6.08
C PRO A 305 -28.09 28.85 -7.45
N LYS A 306 -29.33 28.64 -7.92
CA LYS A 306 -29.90 29.13 -9.21
C LYS A 306 -29.49 28.37 -10.48
N SER A 307 -28.96 27.16 -10.35
CA SER A 307 -28.59 26.28 -11.45
C SER A 307 -28.89 24.84 -11.08
N ASP A 308 -29.43 24.02 -11.99
CA ASP A 308 -29.57 22.56 -11.77
C ASP A 308 -28.22 21.81 -11.77
N LYS A 309 -27.11 22.55 -11.92
CA LYS A 309 -25.75 21.99 -11.91
C LYS A 309 -25.26 21.73 -10.48
N THR A 310 -24.68 20.55 -10.29
CA THR A 310 -23.94 20.14 -9.10
C THR A 310 -22.45 20.36 -9.36
N SER A 311 -21.73 21.05 -8.47
CA SER A 311 -20.27 21.17 -8.54
C SER A 311 -19.64 20.07 -7.68
N PHE A 312 -18.52 19.51 -8.13
CA PHE A 312 -17.82 18.42 -7.44
C PHE A 312 -16.43 18.88 -7.06
N GLN A 313 -16.01 18.47 -5.87
CA GLN A 313 -14.67 18.69 -5.38
C GLN A 313 -14.18 17.43 -4.71
N GLU A 314 -13.16 16.82 -5.31
CA GLU A 314 -12.44 15.71 -4.71
C GLU A 314 -11.63 16.19 -3.49
N ARG A 315 -11.64 15.36 -2.44
CA ARG A 315 -10.91 15.57 -1.19
C ARG A 315 -10.08 14.34 -0.89
N TRP A 316 -8.83 14.57 -0.48
CA TRP A 316 -7.92 13.53 -0.03
C TRP A 316 -7.68 13.69 1.47
N LEU A 317 -7.84 12.59 2.19
CA LEU A 317 -7.72 12.52 3.63
C LEU A 317 -6.71 11.45 4.02
N ARG A 318 -5.89 11.76 5.01
CA ARG A 318 -5.02 10.82 5.71
C ARG A 318 -5.64 10.52 7.08
N ILE A 319 -5.86 9.24 7.34
CA ILE A 319 -6.49 8.75 8.56
C ILE A 319 -5.48 7.90 9.32
N HIS A 320 -4.97 8.43 10.42
CA HIS A 320 -4.02 7.71 11.26
C HIS A 320 -4.74 6.71 12.15
N CYS A 321 -4.30 5.47 12.06
CA CYS A 321 -4.88 4.35 12.77
C CYS A 321 -3.81 3.70 13.64
N GLN A 322 -4.25 3.16 14.78
CA GLN A 322 -3.42 2.34 15.65
C GLN A 322 -4.14 1.02 15.97
N VAL A 323 -3.37 -0.04 16.14
CA VAL A 323 -3.87 -1.34 16.58
C VAL A 323 -2.94 -1.96 17.62
N LEU A 324 -3.53 -2.52 18.68
CA LEU A 324 -2.77 -3.26 19.69
C LEU A 324 -2.26 -4.58 19.10
N LEU A 325 -0.98 -4.88 19.30
CA LEU A 325 -0.36 -6.16 18.94
C LEU A 325 -1.06 -7.30 19.69
N GLY A 326 -1.53 -8.28 18.93
CA GLY A 326 -2.31 -9.38 19.46
C GLY A 326 -2.48 -10.53 18.46
N ILE A 327 -3.49 -11.36 18.70
CA ILE A 327 -3.82 -12.49 17.82
C ILE A 327 -4.65 -12.02 16.61
N ASP A 328 -5.34 -10.88 16.74
CA ASP A 328 -6.20 -10.28 15.73
C ASP A 328 -6.19 -8.74 15.82
N LEU A 329 -6.97 -8.09 14.97
CA LEU A 329 -7.08 -6.62 14.88
C LEU A 329 -8.21 -6.06 15.76
N SER A 330 -8.48 -6.69 16.90
CA SER A 330 -9.66 -6.40 17.75
C SER A 330 -9.67 -5.01 18.39
N GLU A 331 -8.52 -4.36 18.53
CA GLU A 331 -8.36 -3.02 19.11
C GLU A 331 -7.96 -1.95 18.07
N PHE A 332 -8.49 -2.04 16.85
CA PHE A 332 -8.35 -0.98 15.84
C PHE A 332 -8.96 0.35 16.35
N GLN A 333 -8.20 1.44 16.24
CA GLN A 333 -8.62 2.78 16.63
C GLN A 333 -8.17 3.81 15.61
N ILE A 334 -9.06 4.74 15.27
CA ILE A 334 -8.73 5.93 14.50
C ILE A 334 -8.31 7.02 15.47
N VAL A 335 -7.07 7.50 15.34
CA VAL A 335 -6.46 8.49 16.23
C VAL A 335 -6.78 9.91 15.76
N TRP A 336 -6.57 10.18 14.47
CA TRP A 336 -6.88 11.47 13.87
C TRP A 336 -7.16 11.35 12.37
N VAL A 337 -7.78 12.39 11.82
CA VAL A 337 -8.06 12.57 10.40
C VAL A 337 -7.56 13.95 10.00
N MET A 338 -6.84 14.06 8.90
CA MET A 338 -6.39 15.33 8.32
C MET A 338 -6.55 15.33 6.81
N GLU A 339 -6.67 16.52 6.22
CA GLU A 339 -6.55 16.69 4.78
C GLU A 339 -5.09 16.51 4.34
N CYS A 340 -4.90 15.87 3.18
CA CYS A 340 -3.60 15.73 2.55
C CYS A 340 -3.67 16.13 1.07
N GLY A 341 -2.51 16.39 0.47
CA GLY A 341 -2.41 16.55 -0.98
C GLY A 341 -2.77 15.24 -1.69
N GLN A 342 -3.12 15.36 -2.98
CA GLN A 342 -3.22 14.19 -3.84
C GLN A 342 -1.87 13.48 -3.85
N MET A 343 -1.87 12.18 -3.53
CA MET A 343 -0.67 11.36 -3.67
C MET A 343 -0.56 10.94 -5.14
N GLU A 344 0.62 11.10 -5.76
CA GLU A 344 0.81 10.71 -7.16
C GLU A 344 0.48 9.22 -7.35
N GLU A 345 -0.45 8.94 -8.27
CA GLU A 345 -0.94 7.58 -8.57
C GLU A 345 0.16 6.63 -9.07
N ALA A 346 1.30 7.18 -9.52
CA ALA A 346 2.33 6.43 -10.22
C ALA A 346 3.24 5.57 -9.33
N GLU A 347 3.44 5.92 -8.05
CA GLU A 347 4.40 5.20 -7.19
C GLU A 347 3.74 4.10 -6.33
N ASN A 348 2.44 4.24 -6.00
CA ASN A 348 1.75 3.37 -5.03
C ASN A 348 0.77 2.34 -5.64
N GLU A 349 0.53 2.34 -6.96
CA GLU A 349 -0.28 1.27 -7.59
C GLU A 349 0.43 -0.11 -7.55
N LYS A 350 1.77 -0.12 -7.47
CA LYS A 350 2.56 -1.35 -7.35
C LYS A 350 2.53 -1.82 -5.90
N ASN A 351 1.67 -2.80 -5.61
CA ASN A 351 1.57 -3.53 -4.33
C ASN A 351 0.73 -2.89 -3.21
N SER A 352 -0.10 -1.86 -3.46
CA SER A 352 -1.07 -1.33 -2.46
C SER A 352 -1.99 -2.41 -1.86
N GLY A 353 -2.28 -3.46 -2.62
CA GLY A 353 -3.02 -4.62 -2.14
C GLY A 353 -2.29 -5.42 -1.06
N ASP A 354 -0.96 -5.44 -1.12
CA ASP A 354 -0.05 -6.24 -0.29
C ASP A 354 0.51 -5.47 0.91
N LEU A 355 0.21 -4.18 1.03
CA LEU A 355 0.60 -3.31 2.16
C LEU A 355 2.12 -3.13 2.31
N VAL A 356 2.91 -3.42 1.28
CA VAL A 356 4.37 -3.28 1.32
C VAL A 356 4.72 -1.81 1.52
N PRO A 357 5.61 -1.46 2.48
CA PRO A 357 6.03 -0.10 2.70
C PRO A 357 7.03 0.35 1.62
N VAL A 358 6.54 0.62 0.41
CA VAL A 358 7.36 1.09 -0.71
C VAL A 358 7.85 2.50 -0.41
N ILE A 359 9.16 2.69 -0.48
CA ILE A 359 9.82 3.99 -0.28
C ILE A 359 10.48 4.38 -1.59
N SER A 360 10.11 5.53 -2.14
CA SER A 360 10.77 6.06 -3.33
C SER A 360 12.17 6.56 -3.02
N ARG A 361 13.07 6.52 -4.01
CA ARG A 361 14.47 6.93 -3.85
C ARG A 361 14.60 8.39 -3.39
N SER A 362 13.72 9.26 -3.87
CA SER A 362 13.64 10.67 -3.44
C SER A 362 13.37 10.83 -1.94
N SER A 363 12.77 9.82 -1.30
CA SER A 363 12.43 9.80 0.13
C SER A 363 13.48 9.11 1.01
N PHE A 364 14.57 8.56 0.44
CA PHE A 364 15.59 7.83 1.20
C PHE A 364 16.30 8.71 2.23
N GLU A 365 16.55 9.98 1.92
CA GLU A 365 17.18 10.91 2.85
C GLU A 365 16.28 11.20 4.05
N ASP A 366 14.99 11.37 3.82
CA ASP A 366 14.01 11.65 4.87
C ASP A 366 13.84 10.43 5.79
N GLU A 367 13.77 9.22 5.24
CA GLU A 367 13.69 7.98 6.02
C GLU A 367 14.99 7.71 6.81
N ALA A 368 16.15 7.94 6.22
CA ALA A 368 17.42 7.84 6.92
C ALA A 368 17.53 8.88 8.04
N THR A 369 17.04 10.09 7.81
CA THR A 369 16.97 11.14 8.82
C THR A 369 16.08 10.73 9.98
N GLY A 370 14.87 10.22 9.73
CA GLY A 370 13.96 9.72 10.77
C GLY A 370 14.56 8.60 11.62
N PHE A 371 15.25 7.65 10.98
CA PHE A 371 16.00 6.60 11.70
C PHE A 371 17.05 7.21 12.63
N LEU A 372 17.85 8.15 12.13
CA LEU A 372 18.93 8.76 12.89
C LEU A 372 18.42 9.69 13.99
N GLU A 373 17.32 10.41 13.78
CA GLU A 373 16.67 11.20 14.84
C GLU A 373 16.29 10.32 16.03
N LYS A 374 15.80 9.11 15.78
CA LYS A 374 15.42 8.14 16.81
C LYS A 374 16.62 7.52 17.51
N TYR A 375 17.63 7.05 16.76
CA TYR A 375 18.69 6.20 17.33
C TYR A 375 20.04 6.88 17.52
N TYR A 376 20.37 7.89 16.71
CA TYR A 376 21.66 8.60 16.81
C TYR A 376 21.63 10.04 16.28
N PRO A 377 20.87 10.96 16.90
CA PRO A 377 20.63 12.32 16.37
C PRO A 377 21.89 13.18 16.25
N LYS A 378 23.01 12.75 16.85
CA LYS A 378 24.32 13.42 16.74
C LYS A 378 24.81 13.45 15.29
N ALA A 379 24.62 12.37 14.52
CA ALA A 379 25.10 12.27 13.13
C ALA A 379 24.42 13.27 12.17
N LEU A 380 23.28 13.83 12.55
CA LEU A 380 22.58 14.87 11.78
C LEU A 380 23.13 16.28 12.04
N LYS A 381 23.88 16.47 13.12
CA LYS A 381 24.42 17.77 13.57
C LYS A 381 25.91 17.90 13.29
N GLU A 382 26.63 16.81 13.51
CA GLU A 382 28.10 16.74 13.43
C GLU A 382 28.50 15.60 12.49
N ALA A 383 29.56 15.83 11.70
CA ALA A 383 30.17 14.75 10.93
C ALA A 383 30.87 13.79 11.88
N VAL A 384 30.21 12.68 12.18
CA VAL A 384 30.72 11.64 13.06
C VAL A 384 30.40 10.26 12.48
N PRO A 385 31.26 9.25 12.73
CA PRO A 385 30.94 7.88 12.37
C PRO A 385 29.67 7.42 13.10
N VAL A 386 28.78 6.74 12.39
CA VAL A 386 27.54 6.19 12.95
C VAL A 386 27.86 4.83 13.59
N PRO A 387 27.69 4.67 14.92
CA PRO A 387 28.05 3.45 15.63
C PRO A 387 26.98 2.37 15.42
N ILE A 388 26.82 1.88 14.18
CA ILE A 388 25.66 1.08 13.79
C ILE A 388 25.51 -0.23 14.58
N ARG A 389 26.61 -0.85 15.02
CA ARG A 389 26.60 -2.01 15.93
C ARG A 389 25.94 -1.69 17.26
N GLN A 390 26.30 -0.57 17.86
CA GLN A 390 25.71 -0.11 19.12
C GLN A 390 24.23 0.29 18.92
N ILE A 391 23.90 0.89 17.76
CA ILE A 391 22.51 1.17 17.40
C ILE A 391 21.71 -0.13 17.32
N ALA A 392 22.23 -1.17 16.66
CA ALA A 392 21.57 -2.48 16.58
C ALA A 392 21.29 -3.07 17.98
N GLU A 393 22.28 -3.03 18.88
CA GLU A 393 22.10 -3.47 20.27
C GLU A 393 21.02 -2.65 21.00
N ASN A 394 20.99 -1.33 20.82
CA ASN A 394 19.97 -0.45 21.40
C ASN A 394 18.57 -0.71 20.82
N MET A 395 18.48 -1.22 19.59
CA MET A 395 17.24 -1.68 18.96
C MET A 395 16.78 -3.05 19.49
N GLY A 396 17.56 -3.69 20.36
CA GLY A 396 17.30 -5.02 20.89
C GLY A 396 17.77 -6.15 19.98
N LEU A 397 18.61 -5.85 18.98
CA LEU A 397 19.13 -6.84 18.04
C LEU A 397 20.38 -7.54 18.59
N THR A 398 20.53 -8.81 18.28
CA THR A 398 21.71 -9.62 18.61
C THR A 398 22.47 -9.95 17.33
N ILE A 399 23.70 -9.45 17.21
CA ILE A 399 24.57 -9.71 16.06
C ILE A 399 25.38 -10.98 16.31
N ILE A 400 25.30 -11.94 15.39
CA ILE A 400 26.07 -13.19 15.43
C ILE A 400 26.89 -13.28 14.14
N GLU A 401 28.20 -13.07 14.26
CA GLU A 401 29.11 -13.27 13.14
C GLU A 401 29.54 -14.74 13.04
N LYS A 402 29.21 -15.37 11.92
CA LYS A 402 29.52 -16.79 11.66
C LYS A 402 29.47 -17.06 10.16
N GLU A 403 30.33 -17.95 9.68
CA GLU A 403 30.16 -18.55 8.35
C GLU A 403 28.83 -19.31 8.29
N LEU A 404 27.94 -18.87 7.38
CA LEU A 404 26.57 -19.34 7.33
C LEU A 404 26.41 -20.54 6.39
N PHE A 405 27.06 -20.48 5.23
CA PHE A 405 26.93 -21.50 4.19
C PHE A 405 28.29 -21.80 3.55
N SER A 406 28.66 -23.09 3.52
CA SER A 406 29.95 -23.57 2.98
C SER A 406 30.08 -23.41 1.46
N ASP A 407 29.02 -23.05 0.75
CA ASP A 407 29.00 -22.85 -0.70
C ASP A 407 28.92 -21.37 -1.12
N GLY A 408 28.85 -20.45 -0.16
CA GLY A 408 28.85 -19.00 -0.39
C GLY A 408 27.68 -18.45 -1.24
N SER A 409 26.57 -19.19 -1.36
CA SER A 409 25.65 -19.00 -2.50
C SER A 409 24.21 -18.56 -2.21
N ASP A 410 23.79 -18.35 -0.95
CA ASP A 410 22.36 -18.09 -0.66
C ASP A 410 22.02 -16.80 0.10
N ALA A 411 22.84 -16.35 1.07
CA ALA A 411 22.63 -15.09 1.78
C ALA A 411 23.87 -14.69 2.58
N PHE A 412 24.15 -13.39 2.68
CA PHE A 412 25.27 -12.85 3.48
C PHE A 412 24.84 -12.35 4.85
N GLY A 413 23.59 -11.87 4.93
CA GLY A 413 22.90 -11.47 6.14
C GLY A 413 21.59 -12.24 6.27
N ILE A 414 21.25 -12.62 7.50
CA ILE A 414 19.97 -13.25 7.82
C ILE A 414 19.42 -12.61 9.08
N LEU A 415 18.27 -11.95 8.99
CA LEU A 415 17.55 -11.39 10.14
C LEU A 415 16.30 -12.22 10.46
N PHE A 416 16.18 -12.61 11.73
CA PHE A 416 15.01 -13.30 12.25
C PHE A 416 13.99 -12.30 12.81
N LEU A 417 12.86 -12.17 12.14
CA LEU A 417 11.71 -11.43 12.65
C LEU A 417 10.89 -12.26 13.65
N GLU A 418 11.05 -13.58 13.60
CA GLU A 418 10.44 -14.54 14.53
C GLU A 418 11.43 -15.62 15.01
N ASP A 419 11.06 -16.32 16.09
CA ASP A 419 11.77 -17.50 16.52
C ASP A 419 11.68 -18.59 15.44
N GLY A 420 12.82 -19.15 15.04
CA GLY A 420 12.84 -20.05 13.89
C GLY A 420 14.10 -20.88 13.70
N ASN A 421 14.09 -21.68 12.63
CA ASN A 421 15.21 -22.47 12.16
C ASN A 421 15.45 -22.17 10.68
N ILE A 422 16.70 -22.28 10.23
CA ILE A 422 17.04 -22.22 8.81
C ILE A 422 17.64 -23.54 8.38
N GLN A 423 17.16 -24.03 7.23
CA GLN A 423 17.70 -25.20 6.56
C GLN A 423 18.58 -24.77 5.39
N ASP A 424 19.66 -25.54 5.16
CA ASP A 424 20.50 -25.43 3.96
C ASP A 424 19.84 -26.11 2.74
N LYS A 425 20.49 -26.03 1.57
CA LYS A 425 20.05 -26.67 0.32
C LYS A 425 19.88 -28.19 0.44
N ASN A 426 20.59 -28.82 1.37
CA ASN A 426 20.55 -30.26 1.64
C ASN A 426 19.50 -30.63 2.71
N ARG A 427 18.65 -29.67 3.14
CA ARG A 427 17.65 -29.81 4.21
C ARG A 427 18.23 -30.10 5.60
N ASN A 428 19.52 -29.84 5.80
CA ASN A 428 20.12 -29.87 7.13
C ASN A 428 19.84 -28.55 7.83
N ILE A 429 19.66 -28.58 9.15
CA ILE A 429 19.45 -27.38 9.94
C ILE A 429 20.79 -26.62 10.04
N ALA A 430 20.90 -25.50 9.33
CA ALA A 430 22.05 -24.60 9.34
C ALA A 430 22.04 -23.68 10.58
N ILE A 431 20.86 -23.17 10.93
CA ILE A 431 20.64 -22.36 12.15
C ILE A 431 19.49 -22.97 12.94
N ARG A 432 19.72 -23.21 14.23
CA ARG A 432 18.76 -23.85 15.13
C ARG A 432 18.33 -22.92 16.25
N ASN A 433 17.02 -22.85 16.49
CA ASN A 433 16.37 -22.11 17.57
C ASN A 433 16.82 -20.64 17.64
N ALA A 434 16.98 -20.00 16.49
CA ALA A 434 17.22 -18.57 16.44
C ALA A 434 16.03 -17.84 17.06
N LYS A 435 16.31 -16.74 17.75
CA LYS A 435 15.32 -15.91 18.40
C LYS A 435 15.02 -14.69 17.55
N ARG A 436 13.79 -14.19 17.66
CA ARG A 436 13.41 -12.87 17.12
C ARG A 436 14.45 -11.82 17.52
N GLY A 437 14.90 -11.03 16.55
CA GLY A 437 15.93 -10.00 16.72
C GLY A 437 17.37 -10.52 16.61
N MET A 438 17.59 -11.81 16.36
CA MET A 438 18.91 -12.31 16.00
C MET A 438 19.18 -12.04 14.52
N MET A 439 20.34 -11.45 14.22
CA MET A 439 20.87 -11.38 12.87
C MET A 439 22.18 -12.15 12.77
N PHE A 440 22.31 -12.94 11.71
CA PHE A 440 23.51 -13.70 11.40
C PHE A 440 24.21 -13.05 10.22
N ILE A 441 25.52 -12.82 10.36
CA ILE A 441 26.32 -12.11 9.38
C ILE A 441 27.51 -12.98 8.99
N ASP A 442 27.62 -13.29 7.69
CA ASP A 442 28.80 -13.94 7.11
C ASP A 442 29.82 -12.87 6.69
N SER A 443 30.57 -12.37 7.66
CA SER A 443 31.53 -11.28 7.45
C SER A 443 32.69 -11.69 6.53
N GLN A 444 33.06 -12.97 6.48
CA GLN A 444 34.17 -13.45 5.66
C GLN A 444 33.81 -13.51 4.17
N HIS A 445 32.68 -14.15 3.81
CA HIS A 445 32.26 -14.24 2.41
C HIS A 445 31.78 -12.90 1.87
N TYR A 446 31.16 -12.06 2.71
CA TYR A 446 30.73 -10.73 2.30
C TYR A 446 31.90 -9.84 1.90
N HIS A 447 32.96 -9.79 2.74
CA HIS A 447 34.16 -9.02 2.43
C HIS A 447 34.86 -9.54 1.17
N ALA A 448 34.88 -10.86 0.96
CA ALA A 448 35.51 -11.48 -0.20
C ALA A 448 34.75 -11.27 -1.53
N GLN A 449 33.41 -11.16 -1.49
CA GLN A 449 32.58 -11.12 -2.71
C GLN A 449 32.09 -9.72 -3.09
N THR A 450 31.91 -8.80 -2.13
CA THR A 450 31.27 -7.50 -2.39
C THR A 450 32.21 -6.30 -2.26
N LEU A 451 33.43 -6.49 -1.76
CA LEU A 451 34.29 -5.39 -1.26
C LEU A 451 33.56 -4.50 -0.23
N GLY A 452 32.46 -5.01 0.35
CA GLY A 452 31.55 -4.30 1.24
C GLY A 452 32.04 -4.29 2.68
N ASN A 453 31.63 -3.27 3.44
CA ASN A 453 31.91 -3.18 4.86
C ASN A 453 30.79 -3.84 5.67
N VAL A 454 31.13 -4.65 6.67
CA VAL A 454 30.17 -5.32 7.58
C VAL A 454 29.18 -4.33 8.19
N ASN A 455 29.57 -3.08 8.42
CA ASN A 455 28.68 -2.04 8.93
C ASN A 455 27.55 -1.68 7.96
N VAL A 456 27.77 -1.74 6.64
CA VAL A 456 26.73 -1.50 5.63
C VAL A 456 25.68 -2.60 5.70
N MET A 457 26.11 -3.85 5.85
CA MET A 457 25.18 -4.96 6.06
C MET A 457 24.42 -4.83 7.38
N ILE A 458 25.08 -4.46 8.48
CA ILE A 458 24.39 -4.22 9.75
C ILE A 458 23.38 -3.08 9.61
N ALA A 459 23.71 -2.00 8.90
CA ALA A 459 22.80 -0.89 8.63
C ALA A 459 21.58 -1.35 7.81
N HIS A 460 21.79 -2.19 6.80
CA HIS A 460 20.74 -2.82 6.01
C HIS A 460 19.80 -3.66 6.91
N GLU A 461 20.33 -4.55 7.75
CA GLU A 461 19.51 -5.38 8.65
C GLU A 461 18.82 -4.53 9.74
N CYS A 462 19.47 -3.47 10.24
CA CYS A 462 18.84 -2.51 11.13
C CYS A 462 17.67 -1.82 10.44
N PHE A 463 17.78 -1.49 9.16
CA PHE A 463 16.68 -0.90 8.40
C PHE A 463 15.52 -1.87 8.24
N HIS A 464 15.78 -3.15 7.96
CA HIS A 464 14.74 -4.19 7.99
C HIS A 464 14.05 -4.25 9.36
N TRP A 465 14.80 -4.23 10.45
CA TRP A 465 14.19 -4.18 11.78
C TRP A 465 13.38 -2.91 12.04
N TYR A 466 13.85 -1.76 11.57
CA TYR A 466 13.18 -0.49 11.77
C TYR A 466 11.87 -0.38 10.98
N ARG A 467 11.88 -0.74 9.68
CA ARG A 467 10.79 -0.44 8.75
C ARG A 467 9.97 -1.66 8.35
N HIS A 468 10.60 -2.83 8.24
CA HIS A 468 9.98 -4.03 7.71
C HIS A 468 9.38 -4.93 8.79
N GLN A 469 9.89 -4.88 10.01
CA GLN A 469 9.35 -5.64 11.14
C GLN A 469 7.91 -5.26 11.52
N PRO A 470 7.49 -3.97 11.53
CA PRO A 470 6.09 -3.60 11.77
C PRO A 470 5.14 -4.16 10.70
N TYR A 471 5.57 -4.14 9.43
CA TYR A 471 4.85 -4.74 8.32
C TYR A 471 4.66 -6.26 8.51
N HIS A 472 5.73 -7.00 8.85
CA HIS A 472 5.67 -8.43 9.14
C HIS A 472 4.68 -8.75 10.28
N LEU A 473 4.72 -7.99 11.37
CA LEU A 473 3.76 -8.18 12.47
C LEU A 473 2.32 -7.94 12.02
N LEU A 474 2.08 -6.92 11.19
CA LEU A 474 0.77 -6.64 10.65
C LEU A 474 0.27 -7.80 9.77
N MET A 475 1.10 -8.32 8.87
CA MET A 475 0.77 -9.47 8.01
C MET A 475 0.38 -10.70 8.82
N LYS A 476 1.12 -10.97 9.89
CA LYS A 476 0.81 -12.05 10.83
C LYS A 476 -0.55 -11.86 11.50
N MET A 477 -0.86 -10.65 11.98
CA MET A 477 -2.16 -10.34 12.60
C MET A 477 -3.32 -10.48 11.60
N LEU A 478 -3.04 -10.26 10.32
CA LEU A 478 -3.98 -10.51 9.21
C LEU A 478 -4.10 -12.00 8.86
N GLY A 479 -3.28 -12.88 9.45
CA GLY A 479 -3.23 -14.30 9.09
C GLY A 479 -2.86 -14.50 7.61
N VAL A 480 -2.06 -13.60 7.06
CA VAL A 480 -1.43 -13.76 5.74
C VAL A 480 -0.19 -14.62 5.95
N SER A 481 -0.05 -15.71 5.20
CA SER A 481 1.18 -16.49 5.20
C SER A 481 2.22 -15.71 4.41
N ASP A 482 3.02 -14.92 5.09
CA ASP A 482 4.19 -14.30 4.50
C ASP A 482 5.42 -15.15 4.83
N ASP A 483 6.19 -15.56 3.81
CA ASP A 483 7.44 -16.30 4.03
C ASP A 483 8.56 -15.41 4.65
N ILE A 484 8.20 -14.29 5.29
CA ILE A 484 9.05 -13.18 5.72
C ILE A 484 9.50 -13.31 7.19
N SER A 485 9.07 -14.38 7.88
CA SER A 485 9.56 -14.71 9.24
C SER A 485 11.09 -14.67 9.39
N VAL A 486 11.80 -14.84 8.26
CA VAL A 486 13.23 -14.65 8.09
C VAL A 486 13.49 -13.82 6.83
N ILE A 487 14.27 -12.75 6.96
CA ILE A 487 14.78 -11.97 5.83
C ILE A 487 16.19 -12.48 5.49
N ARG A 488 16.45 -12.69 4.20
CA ARG A 488 17.72 -13.23 3.69
C ARG A 488 18.31 -12.26 2.67
N CYS A 489 19.35 -11.55 3.08
CA CYS A 489 20.02 -10.58 2.23
C CYS A 489 20.73 -11.25 1.04
N ARG A 490 20.30 -10.94 -0.19
CA ARG A 490 20.87 -11.45 -1.45
C ARG A 490 21.58 -10.35 -2.23
N VAL A 491 22.73 -10.67 -2.85
CA VAL A 491 23.58 -9.65 -3.51
C VAL A 491 23.15 -9.26 -4.93
N ASN A 492 22.20 -9.96 -5.55
CA ASN A 492 21.79 -9.67 -6.93
C ASN A 492 20.27 -9.63 -7.08
N LEU A 493 19.69 -8.43 -7.05
CA LEU A 493 18.43 -8.16 -7.72
C LEU A 493 18.77 -7.60 -9.10
N ASP A 494 18.27 -8.24 -10.17
CA ASP A 494 18.42 -7.72 -11.54
C ASP A 494 17.35 -6.62 -11.71
N ASP A 495 17.78 -5.36 -11.84
CA ASP A 495 16.90 -4.17 -11.91
C ASP A 495 16.02 -4.11 -13.17
N ARG A 496 16.14 -5.08 -14.07
CA ARG A 496 15.55 -5.03 -15.41
C ARG A 496 14.07 -5.39 -15.48
N ASP A 497 13.46 -5.96 -14.44
CA ASP A 497 12.04 -6.36 -14.44
C ASP A 497 11.33 -6.11 -13.09
N THR A 498 11.23 -4.83 -12.70
CA THR A 498 10.46 -4.42 -11.50
C THR A 498 8.96 -4.74 -11.57
N GLU A 499 8.43 -5.18 -12.72
CA GLU A 499 7.03 -5.58 -12.88
C GLU A 499 6.72 -6.98 -12.30
N GLU A 500 7.73 -7.81 -12.02
CA GLU A 500 7.58 -9.16 -11.43
C GLU A 500 8.10 -9.27 -9.97
N TRP A 501 8.56 -8.16 -9.38
CA TRP A 501 9.15 -8.17 -8.05
C TRP A 501 8.15 -8.55 -6.95
N SER A 502 8.55 -9.48 -6.10
CA SER A 502 7.79 -9.84 -4.89
C SER A 502 7.89 -8.74 -3.83
N PRO A 503 7.02 -8.74 -2.80
CA PRO A 503 7.15 -7.87 -1.62
C PRO A 503 8.56 -7.88 -1.00
N VAL A 504 9.20 -9.05 -0.94
CA VAL A 504 10.54 -9.22 -0.36
C VAL A 504 11.61 -8.54 -1.23
N ASP A 505 11.50 -8.64 -2.56
CA ASP A 505 12.45 -8.01 -3.47
C ASP A 505 12.44 -6.49 -3.33
N TRP A 506 11.24 -5.89 -3.17
CA TRP A 506 11.10 -4.46 -2.88
C TRP A 506 11.75 -4.06 -1.56
N MET A 507 11.53 -4.84 -0.50
CA MET A 507 12.09 -4.60 0.83
C MET A 507 13.63 -4.67 0.83
N GLU A 508 14.20 -5.63 0.11
CA GLU A 508 15.65 -5.79 -0.07
C GLU A 508 16.25 -4.63 -0.86
N TRP A 509 15.61 -4.22 -1.97
CA TRP A 509 16.06 -3.09 -2.78
C TRP A 509 16.14 -1.79 -1.96
N GLN A 510 15.08 -1.45 -1.21
CA GLN A 510 15.08 -0.22 -0.41
C GLN A 510 16.06 -0.27 0.76
N ALA A 511 16.25 -1.44 1.40
CA ALA A 511 17.22 -1.59 2.48
C ALA A 511 18.67 -1.44 1.96
N ASN A 512 18.96 -1.99 0.78
CA ASN A 512 20.25 -1.78 0.11
C ASN A 512 20.48 -0.31 -0.25
N GLY A 513 19.44 0.37 -0.74
CA GLY A 513 19.51 1.79 -1.09
C GLY A 513 19.70 2.72 0.10
N ILE A 514 19.04 2.45 1.23
CA ILE A 514 19.04 3.32 2.42
C ILE A 514 20.27 3.12 3.31
N ALA A 515 20.89 1.93 3.33
CA ALA A 515 22.02 1.65 4.23
C ALA A 515 23.18 2.67 4.14
N PRO A 516 23.62 3.14 2.95
CA PRO A 516 24.61 4.22 2.84
C PRO A 516 24.14 5.56 3.41
N TYR A 517 22.84 5.88 3.29
CA TYR A 517 22.25 7.12 3.80
C TYR A 517 22.25 7.15 5.33
N LEU A 518 22.03 5.99 5.97
CA LEU A 518 22.15 5.85 7.43
C LEU A 518 23.55 6.11 7.93
N LEU A 519 24.58 5.70 7.19
CA LEU A 519 25.98 5.82 7.60
C LEU A 519 26.60 7.16 7.19
N MET A 520 26.11 7.77 6.10
CA MET A 520 26.60 9.03 5.53
C MET A 520 25.45 10.02 5.29
N PRO A 521 24.93 10.68 6.35
CA PRO A 521 23.80 11.61 6.23
C PRO A 521 24.20 12.84 5.41
N ALA A 522 23.37 13.27 4.46
CA ALA A 522 23.78 14.23 3.42
C ALA A 522 24.45 15.47 3.98
N ARG A 523 23.78 16.17 4.92
CA ARG A 523 24.27 17.45 5.45
C ARG A 523 25.66 17.34 6.10
N THR A 524 25.90 16.31 6.89
CA THR A 524 27.15 16.15 7.65
C THR A 524 28.23 15.48 6.81
N ALA A 525 27.85 14.56 5.91
CA ALA A 525 28.72 13.99 4.90
C ALA A 525 29.27 15.05 3.95
N THR A 526 28.42 15.91 3.37
CA THR A 526 28.84 17.03 2.50
C THR A 526 29.86 17.92 3.20
N ARG A 527 29.61 18.32 4.46
CA ARG A 527 30.55 19.13 5.24
C ARG A 527 31.91 18.45 5.42
N LYS A 528 31.91 17.14 5.69
CA LYS A 528 33.16 16.38 5.86
C LYS A 528 33.91 16.22 4.54
N ILE A 529 33.21 15.96 3.44
CA ILE A 529 33.80 15.88 2.11
C ILE A 529 34.45 17.22 1.73
N GLU A 530 33.76 18.34 1.93
CA GLU A 530 34.30 19.67 1.68
C GLU A 530 35.51 20.00 2.56
N GLU A 531 35.52 19.56 3.82
CA GLU A 531 36.67 19.68 4.73
C GLU A 531 37.88 18.93 4.19
N MET A 532 37.71 17.65 3.83
CA MET A 532 38.78 16.81 3.30
C MET A 532 39.29 17.31 1.95
N LEU A 533 38.41 17.77 1.06
CA LEU A 533 38.82 18.37 -0.23
C LEU A 533 39.72 19.59 -0.05
N ARG A 534 39.49 20.41 0.99
CA ARG A 534 40.38 21.54 1.33
C ARG A 534 41.73 21.08 1.88
N GLU A 535 41.74 20.03 2.70
CA GLU A 535 42.96 19.48 3.30
C GLU A 535 43.88 18.83 2.25
N TYR A 536 43.30 18.11 1.29
CA TYR A 536 44.03 17.43 0.22
C TYR A 536 44.47 18.36 -0.93
N HIS A 537 44.10 19.64 -0.90
CA HIS A 537 44.43 20.63 -1.94
C HIS A 537 44.07 20.14 -3.35
N VAL A 538 42.89 19.53 -3.51
CA VAL A 538 42.41 19.02 -4.80
C VAL A 538 42.01 20.21 -5.68
N ASP A 539 42.99 20.86 -6.31
CA ASP A 539 42.78 21.97 -7.26
C ASP A 539 42.34 21.46 -8.63
N SER A 540 41.64 22.32 -9.39
CA SER A 540 40.77 21.93 -10.51
C SER A 540 41.45 21.41 -11.78
N ASP A 541 42.77 21.50 -11.95
CA ASP A 541 43.39 21.39 -13.29
C ASP A 541 44.73 20.63 -13.37
N GLU A 542 45.17 19.88 -12.35
CA GLU A 542 46.46 19.14 -12.39
C GLU A 542 46.34 17.61 -12.41
N ALA A 543 47.24 16.97 -13.17
CA ALA A 543 47.35 15.53 -13.40
C ALA A 543 47.61 14.65 -12.15
N GLY A 544 47.71 15.26 -10.96
CA GLY A 544 47.79 14.58 -9.65
C GLY A 544 46.44 14.36 -8.95
N SER A 545 45.36 14.93 -9.48
CA SER A 545 44.03 14.96 -8.85
C SER A 545 43.39 13.58 -8.64
N GLY A 546 43.63 12.62 -9.54
CA GLY A 546 43.04 11.27 -9.44
C GLY A 546 43.53 10.46 -8.24
N ARG A 547 44.84 10.48 -7.96
CA ARG A 547 45.42 9.76 -6.80
C ARG A 547 45.02 10.40 -5.47
N GLN A 548 44.95 11.73 -5.42
CA GLN A 548 44.46 12.45 -4.25
C GLN A 548 42.98 12.16 -3.98
N MET A 549 42.18 12.02 -5.05
CA MET A 549 40.78 11.62 -4.94
C MET A 549 40.63 10.18 -4.43
N GLU A 550 41.42 9.22 -4.92
CA GLU A 550 41.43 7.85 -4.41
C GLU A 550 41.77 7.80 -2.90
N GLU A 551 42.83 8.52 -2.49
CA GLU A 551 43.22 8.61 -1.08
C GLU A 551 42.12 9.24 -0.22
N LEU A 552 41.45 10.28 -0.72
CA LEU A 552 40.30 10.91 -0.05
C LEU A 552 39.13 9.95 0.08
N ILE A 553 38.76 9.22 -0.99
CA ILE A 553 37.68 8.23 -0.95
C ILE A 553 38.01 7.15 0.09
N SER A 554 39.25 6.67 0.11
CA SER A 554 39.69 5.63 1.06
C SER A 554 39.62 6.13 2.50
N GLU A 555 40.08 7.35 2.78
CA GLU A 555 40.00 7.94 4.13
C GLU A 555 38.54 8.22 4.53
N LEU A 556 37.71 8.72 3.60
CA LEU A 556 36.29 8.97 3.84
C LEU A 556 35.54 7.67 4.14
N ALA A 557 35.82 6.61 3.38
CA ALA A 557 35.27 5.28 3.60
C ALA A 557 35.72 4.72 4.96
N GLY A 558 37.00 4.89 5.31
CA GLY A 558 37.53 4.53 6.63
C GLY A 558 36.86 5.30 7.77
N PHE A 559 36.63 6.60 7.60
CA PHE A 559 35.97 7.46 8.59
C PHE A 559 34.53 7.01 8.85
N TYR A 560 33.73 6.80 7.80
CA TYR A 560 32.32 6.38 7.95
C TYR A 560 32.15 4.87 8.15
N GLY A 561 33.22 4.08 8.00
CA GLY A 561 33.15 2.62 8.09
C GLY A 561 32.30 2.01 6.98
N VAL A 562 32.43 2.51 5.75
CA VAL A 562 31.76 2.00 4.54
C VAL A 562 32.80 1.43 3.56
N SER A 563 32.36 0.89 2.43
CA SER A 563 33.28 0.55 1.34
C SER A 563 33.66 1.79 0.53
N GLU A 564 34.82 1.77 -0.12
CA GLU A 564 35.25 2.85 -1.02
C GLU A 564 34.22 3.09 -2.14
N GLN A 565 33.60 2.02 -2.64
CA GLN A 565 32.54 2.12 -3.64
C GLN A 565 31.29 2.82 -3.09
N ALA A 566 30.86 2.49 -1.86
CA ALA A 566 29.71 3.15 -1.24
C ALA A 566 29.99 4.63 -0.96
N ALA A 567 31.20 4.97 -0.50
CA ALA A 567 31.64 6.34 -0.32
C ALA A 567 31.64 7.10 -1.67
N LYS A 568 32.20 6.51 -2.73
CA LYS A 568 32.22 7.08 -4.08
C LYS A 568 30.80 7.33 -4.62
N SER A 569 29.92 6.34 -4.55
CA SER A 569 28.52 6.49 -4.98
C SER A 569 27.82 7.61 -4.21
N ARG A 570 28.02 7.67 -2.89
CA ARG A 570 27.41 8.70 -2.06
C ARG A 570 27.94 10.09 -2.36
N MET A 571 29.24 10.23 -2.64
CA MET A 571 29.82 11.51 -3.07
C MET A 571 29.20 11.99 -4.39
N SER A 572 29.02 11.10 -5.38
CA SER A 572 28.40 11.46 -6.66
C SER A 572 26.93 11.91 -6.47
N GLU A 573 26.15 11.20 -5.65
CA GLU A 573 24.77 11.59 -5.28
C GLU A 573 24.69 12.96 -4.58
N LEU A 574 25.70 13.32 -3.80
CA LEU A 574 25.78 14.62 -3.11
C LEU A 574 26.32 15.74 -4.02
N GLY A 575 26.52 15.48 -5.31
CA GLY A 575 26.94 16.46 -6.32
C GLY A 575 28.45 16.57 -6.55
N PHE A 576 29.25 15.65 -6.02
CA PHE A 576 30.71 15.62 -6.22
C PHE A 576 31.10 14.72 -7.41
N HIS A 577 30.68 15.06 -8.63
CA HIS A 577 30.85 14.20 -9.83
C HIS A 577 32.30 13.94 -10.28
N ARG A 578 33.30 14.71 -9.80
CA ARG A 578 34.73 14.48 -10.11
C ARG A 578 35.27 13.13 -9.62
N VAL A 579 34.54 12.47 -8.75
CA VAL A 579 34.90 11.17 -8.18
C VAL A 579 34.73 10.05 -9.22
N ASP A 580 33.90 10.27 -10.25
CA ASP A 580 33.61 9.27 -11.28
C ASP A 580 34.83 8.91 -12.13
N ASP A 581 35.78 9.85 -12.28
CA ASP A 581 37.05 9.66 -13.01
C ASP A 581 38.10 8.81 -12.26
N ALA A 582 37.90 8.51 -10.98
CA ALA A 582 38.79 7.63 -10.21
C ALA A 582 38.57 6.14 -10.58
N PRO A 583 39.63 5.35 -10.82
CA PRO A 583 39.51 3.94 -11.19
C PRO A 583 38.81 3.14 -10.07
N GLY A 584 37.66 2.55 -10.42
CA GLY A 584 36.90 1.66 -9.56
C GLY A 584 36.12 0.67 -10.41
N TYR A 585 36.01 -0.58 -9.94
CA TYR A 585 35.12 -1.56 -10.55
C TYR A 585 33.67 -1.18 -10.22
N MET A 586 32.89 -0.81 -11.24
CA MET A 586 31.43 -0.68 -11.12
C MET A 586 30.77 -2.03 -11.45
N PRO A 587 30.11 -2.70 -10.47
CA PRO A 587 29.17 -3.77 -10.77
C PRO A 587 28.02 -3.21 -11.63
N SER A 588 27.46 -4.02 -12.53
CA SER A 588 26.45 -3.59 -13.51
C SER A 588 25.19 -2.97 -12.89
N CYS A 589 24.87 -3.25 -11.62
CA CYS A 589 23.76 -2.65 -10.88
C CYS A 589 23.98 -1.15 -10.57
N ILE A 590 25.23 -0.71 -10.37
CA ILE A 590 25.55 0.71 -10.08
C ILE A 590 25.72 1.50 -11.37
N LYS A 591 26.20 0.86 -12.45
CA LYS A 591 26.46 1.52 -13.74
C LYS A 591 25.18 2.06 -14.40
N ASN A 592 24.05 1.38 -14.23
CA ASN A 592 22.75 1.83 -14.72
C ASN A 592 22.11 2.94 -13.86
N CYS A 593 22.61 3.19 -12.64
CA CYS A 593 22.11 4.28 -11.78
C CYS A 593 22.56 5.67 -12.24
N LEU A 594 23.67 5.79 -12.97
CA LEU A 594 24.19 7.08 -13.46
C LEU A 594 23.66 7.46 -14.86
N GLU A 595 23.24 6.48 -15.68
CA GLU A 595 22.85 6.75 -17.07
C GLU A 595 21.41 7.29 -17.22
N ILE A 596 20.53 7.07 -16.23
CA ILE A 596 19.13 7.51 -16.30
C ILE A 596 18.97 9.03 -16.15
N GLU A 597 19.80 9.71 -15.34
CA GLU A 597 19.74 11.17 -15.16
C GLU A 597 20.21 11.97 -16.38
N THR A 598 20.87 11.33 -17.36
CA THR A 598 21.25 12.03 -18.61
C THR A 598 20.17 11.98 -19.69
N SER A 599 19.06 11.27 -19.46
CA SER A 599 18.02 11.06 -20.48
C SER A 599 16.70 11.82 -20.25
N GLU A 600 16.50 12.49 -19.10
CA GLU A 600 15.25 13.23 -18.81
C GLU A 600 15.37 14.76 -18.78
N THR A 601 16.52 15.35 -19.11
CA THR A 601 16.60 16.81 -19.34
C THR A 601 16.59 17.14 -20.83
N SER A 602 15.45 16.91 -21.49
CA SER A 602 15.15 17.51 -22.77
C SER A 602 13.64 17.75 -22.90
N GLY A 603 13.23 18.94 -22.49
CA GLY A 603 11.98 19.53 -22.96
C GLY A 603 10.99 19.92 -21.89
N TYR A 604 11.29 20.93 -21.07
CA TYR A 604 10.28 21.85 -20.55
C TYR A 604 10.93 23.21 -20.23
N GLU A 605 10.78 24.17 -21.15
CA GLU A 605 10.98 25.59 -20.85
C GLU A 605 9.82 26.07 -19.96
N PRO A 606 10.06 26.80 -18.86
CA PRO A 606 9.00 27.41 -18.09
C PRO A 606 8.51 28.70 -18.79
N PHE A 607 7.29 28.67 -19.31
CA PHE A 607 6.58 29.87 -19.74
C PHE A 607 6.26 30.77 -18.54
N GLY A 608 7.06 31.84 -18.42
CA GLY A 608 6.56 33.22 -18.43
C GLY A 608 5.85 33.75 -17.18
N ASN A 609 6.61 34.49 -16.35
CA ASN A 609 6.13 35.78 -15.88
C ASN A 609 7.30 36.70 -15.49
N ARG A 610 7.72 37.57 -16.42
CA ARG A 610 8.14 38.96 -16.15
C ARG A 610 8.41 39.70 -17.45
N MET A 611 7.68 40.80 -17.59
CA MET A 611 7.93 41.88 -18.54
C MET A 611 9.37 42.38 -18.46
N GLY A 612 9.94 42.78 -19.61
CA GLY A 612 11.00 43.79 -19.64
C GLY A 612 12.10 43.60 -20.68
N GLN A 613 11.93 44.31 -21.81
CA GLN A 613 12.98 44.86 -22.69
C GLN A 613 13.81 43.89 -23.57
N LYS A 614 13.45 43.87 -24.86
CA LYS A 614 14.30 43.50 -25.99
C LYS A 614 15.24 44.65 -26.36
N THR A 615 16.52 44.36 -26.62
CA THR A 615 17.38 45.06 -27.61
C THR A 615 18.59 44.15 -27.92
N PHE A 616 18.58 43.43 -29.04
CA PHE A 616 19.38 43.70 -30.27
C PHE A 616 20.91 43.75 -30.03
N ILE A 617 21.67 42.79 -30.60
CA ILE A 617 22.55 42.97 -31.78
C ILE A 617 23.26 41.65 -32.12
N SER A 618 23.27 41.38 -33.42
CA SER A 618 23.94 40.34 -34.19
C SER A 618 25.46 40.49 -34.31
N GLY A 619 26.17 39.36 -34.42
CA GLY A 619 27.18 39.18 -35.49
C GLY A 619 28.64 38.97 -35.09
N LEU A 620 29.27 38.04 -35.83
CA LEU A 620 30.71 37.85 -36.10
C LEU A 620 31.53 37.23 -34.93
N CYS A 621 32.47 36.28 -35.12
CA CYS A 621 33.27 35.96 -36.29
C CYS A 621 33.88 34.54 -36.18
N GLN A 622 34.08 33.90 -37.33
CA GLN A 622 34.94 32.73 -37.55
C GLN A 622 36.41 33.01 -37.18
N SER A 623 37.17 31.99 -36.76
CA SER A 623 38.30 31.38 -37.51
C SER A 623 39.45 30.82 -36.65
N LYS A 624 40.13 29.82 -37.24
CA LYS A 624 41.43 29.17 -36.91
C LYS A 624 41.32 27.98 -35.94
N MET A 625 41.37 26.71 -36.36
CA MET A 625 42.24 25.94 -37.27
C MET A 625 43.73 25.87 -36.88
N ASN A 626 44.14 24.61 -36.66
CA ASN A 626 45.43 23.95 -36.88
C ASN A 626 46.45 23.86 -35.73
N GLY A 627 46.86 22.61 -35.46
CA GLY A 627 48.23 22.33 -35.03
C GLY A 627 48.48 20.99 -34.34
N SER A 628 48.46 19.89 -35.12
CA SER A 628 49.16 18.61 -34.93
C SER A 628 48.71 17.62 -33.86
#